data_AF-A0A7R9MVI5-F1
#
_entry.id   AF-A0A7R9MVI5-F1
#
_cell.length_a   1.000
_cell.length_b   1.000
_cell.length_c   1.000
_cell.angle_alpha   90.00
_cell.angle_beta   90.00
_cell.angle_gamma   90.00
#
_symmetry.space_group_name_H-M   'P 1'
#
loop_
_entity.id
_entity.type
_entity.pdbx_description
1 polymer ?
#
loop_
_entity_poly.entity_id
_entity_poly.type
_entity_poly.pdbx_seq_one_letter_code
_entity_poly.pdbx_strand_id
1 'polypeptide(L)'
;VQDFTFKNTSLDLDDGSKNGRVEWVNIKYHSVYDPEQAFEMIIEWMVATGNSISEIVMGWSRKTTSTGLHLVPIPTDPFALPFSSKSDPLRGPIYITLSIDSLPKIATKLLEGNV
;
A
#
# COMPACT_ATOMS: atom_id res chain seq x y z
N VAL A 1 -0.25 -17.87 -11.37
CA VAL A 1 -0.20 -16.64 -10.57
C VAL A 1 -0.23 -15.49 -11.56
N GLN A 2 -1.23 -14.62 -11.49
CA GLN A 2 -1.33 -13.48 -12.40
C GLN A 2 -0.35 -12.41 -11.91
N ASP A 3 0.59 -11.99 -12.75
CA ASP A 3 1.59 -11.00 -12.36
C ASP A 3 0.90 -9.64 -12.17
N PHE A 4 0.80 -9.19 -10.91
CA PHE A 4 0.25 -7.87 -10.58
C PHE A 4 1.21 -6.79 -11.07
N THR A 5 0.92 -6.26 -12.25
CA THR A 5 1.66 -5.13 -12.82
C THR A 5 1.00 -3.83 -12.38
N PHE A 6 1.79 -2.85 -11.97
CA PHE A 6 1.30 -1.50 -11.69
C PHE A 6 1.03 -0.74 -13.00
N LYS A 7 -0.13 -0.08 -13.07
CA LYS A 7 -0.42 0.95 -14.07
C LYS A 7 -0.24 2.33 -13.45
N ASN A 8 0.10 3.30 -14.29
CA ASN A 8 0.29 4.69 -13.88
C ASN A 8 -0.77 5.58 -14.53
N THR A 9 -1.26 6.56 -13.80
CA THR A 9 -2.10 7.63 -14.35
C THR A 9 -1.76 8.95 -13.67
N SER A 10 -1.80 10.04 -14.42
CA SER A 10 -1.71 11.38 -13.85
C SER A 10 -3.11 11.90 -13.54
N LEU A 11 -3.26 12.56 -12.39
CA LEU A 11 -4.47 13.25 -11.99
C LEU A 11 -4.11 14.72 -11.78
N ASP A 12 -4.80 15.58 -12.52
CA ASP A 12 -4.76 17.03 -12.33
C ASP A 12 -5.65 17.39 -11.14
N LEU A 13 -5.11 18.22 -10.24
CA LEU A 13 -5.80 18.68 -9.04
C LEU A 13 -6.32 20.11 -9.18
N ASP A 14 -6.10 20.76 -10.32
CA ASP A 14 -6.62 22.10 -10.56
C ASP A 14 -8.16 22.06 -10.57
N ASP A 15 -8.75 22.68 -9.55
CA ASP A 15 -10.19 22.87 -9.38
C ASP A 15 -10.70 24.14 -10.10
N GLY A 16 -9.83 24.80 -10.88
CA GLY A 16 -10.10 26.10 -11.48
C GLY A 16 -9.89 27.26 -10.50
N SER A 17 -9.13 27.07 -9.42
CA SER A 17 -8.85 28.14 -8.46
C SER A 17 -7.95 29.25 -9.03
N LYS A 18 -8.27 30.48 -8.62
CA LYS A 18 -7.78 31.76 -9.14
C LYS A 18 -6.26 32.02 -8.98
N ASN A 19 -5.49 31.09 -8.43
CA ASN A 19 -4.09 31.29 -8.08
C ASN A 19 -3.10 30.84 -9.18
N GLY A 20 -3.57 30.14 -10.22
CA GLY A 20 -2.74 29.72 -11.36
C GLY A 20 -1.62 28.73 -11.02
N ARG A 21 -1.66 28.12 -9.82
CA ARG A 21 -0.67 27.11 -9.43
C ARG A 21 -1.13 25.75 -9.96
N VAL A 22 -0.30 25.18 -10.83
CA VAL A 22 -0.49 23.82 -11.34
C VAL A 22 -0.18 22.81 -10.24
N GLU A 23 -1.14 21.96 -9.89
CA GLU A 23 -0.99 20.86 -8.95
C GLU A 23 -1.45 19.56 -9.61
N TRP A 24 -0.58 18.54 -9.59
CA TRP A 24 -0.92 17.23 -10.15
C TRP A 24 -0.25 16.13 -9.33
N VAL A 25 -0.77 14.91 -9.48
CA VAL A 25 -0.22 13.70 -8.88
C VAL A 25 -0.09 12.59 -9.89
N ASN A 26 0.95 11.77 -9.73
CA ASN A 26 1.02 10.48 -10.42
C ASN A 26 0.52 9.41 -9.46
N ILE A 27 -0.37 8.55 -9.94
CA ILE A 27 -0.96 7.45 -9.18
C ILE A 27 -0.55 6.16 -9.84
N LYS A 28 0.11 5.29 -9.07
CA LYS A 28 0.36 3.90 -9.47
C LYS A 28 -0.67 3.01 -8.79
N TYR A 29 -1.24 2.07 -9.51
CA TYR A 29 -2.27 1.18 -8.95
C TYR A 29 -2.20 -0.21 -9.59
N HIS A 30 -2.70 -1.24 -8.90
CA HIS A 30 -2.79 -2.58 -9.47
C HIS A 30 -3.62 -2.58 -10.76
N SER A 31 -3.07 -3.18 -11.82
CA SER A 31 -3.72 -3.20 -13.15
C SER A 31 -4.99 -4.04 -13.22
N VAL A 32 -5.18 -4.95 -12.26
CA VAL A 32 -6.30 -5.90 -12.15
C VAL A 32 -6.77 -5.90 -10.70
N TYR A 33 -8.09 -5.98 -10.50
CA TYR A 33 -8.70 -6.18 -9.19
C TYR A 33 -8.90 -7.67 -8.91
N ASP A 34 -8.51 -8.11 -7.71
CA ASP A 34 -8.73 -9.46 -7.21
C ASP A 34 -9.38 -9.35 -5.81
N PRO A 35 -10.59 -9.89 -5.59
CA PRO A 35 -11.27 -9.82 -4.29
C PRO A 35 -10.58 -10.65 -3.20
N GLU A 36 -9.69 -11.58 -3.54
CA GLU A 36 -8.93 -12.36 -2.56
C GLU A 36 -7.68 -11.63 -2.04
N GLN A 37 -7.37 -10.45 -2.60
CA GLN A 37 -6.16 -9.69 -2.28
C GLN A 37 -6.45 -8.21 -2.01
N ALA A 38 -5.51 -7.56 -1.32
CA ALA A 38 -5.55 -6.12 -1.13
C ALA A 38 -5.23 -5.38 -2.45
N PHE A 39 -5.99 -4.32 -2.74
CA PHE A 39 -5.73 -3.45 -3.89
C PHE A 39 -4.84 -2.28 -3.47
N GLU A 40 -3.62 -2.22 -4.02
CA GLU A 40 -2.65 -1.18 -3.67
C GLU A 40 -2.71 0.01 -4.64
N MET A 41 -2.60 1.21 -4.07
CA MET A 41 -2.40 2.46 -4.80
C MET A 41 -1.27 3.28 -4.15
N ILE A 42 -0.36 3.79 -4.96
CA ILE A 42 0.76 4.64 -4.56
C ILE A 42 0.54 6.01 -5.16
N ILE A 43 0.54 7.04 -4.33
CA ILE A 43 0.38 8.44 -4.75
C ILE A 43 1.75 9.13 -4.70
N GLU A 44 2.20 9.63 -5.83
CA GLU A 44 3.42 10.42 -5.99
C GLU A 44 3.03 11.87 -6.27
N TRP A 45 3.29 12.76 -5.30
CA TRP A 45 2.62 14.07 -5.22
C TRP A 45 3.57 15.24 -4.99
N MET A 46 4.80 15.15 -5.51
CA MET A 46 5.83 16.18 -5.32
C MET A 46 5.44 17.58 -5.82
N VAL A 47 4.41 17.70 -6.66
CA VAL A 47 3.94 18.97 -7.26
C VAL A 47 2.59 19.41 -6.68
N ALA A 48 2.09 18.75 -5.64
CA ALA A 48 0.82 19.07 -5.00
C ALA A 48 1.02 19.40 -3.51
N THR A 49 0.09 20.16 -2.93
CA THR A 49 0.10 20.43 -1.49
C THR A 49 -0.57 19.34 -0.67
N GLY A 50 -0.11 19.20 0.58
CA GLY A 50 -0.65 18.19 1.49
C GLY A 50 -2.13 18.36 1.78
N ASN A 51 -2.63 19.60 1.75
CA ASN A 51 -4.05 19.88 1.89
C ASN A 51 -4.85 19.29 0.71
N SER A 52 -4.45 19.57 -0.52
CA SER A 52 -5.09 19.02 -1.73
C SER A 52 -5.07 17.49 -1.75
N ILE A 53 -3.96 16.86 -1.35
CA ILE A 53 -3.89 15.39 -1.23
C ILE A 53 -4.82 14.85 -0.17
N SER A 54 -4.84 15.46 1.01
CA SER A 54 -5.73 15.08 2.11
C SER A 54 -7.19 15.12 1.67
N GLU A 55 -7.61 16.19 0.99
CA GLU A 55 -8.98 16.35 0.51
C GLU A 55 -9.38 15.26 -0.50
N ILE A 56 -8.51 14.96 -1.47
CA ILE A 56 -8.77 13.94 -2.49
C ILE A 56 -8.84 12.54 -1.88
N VAL A 57 -7.87 12.19 -1.01
CA VAL A 57 -7.82 10.89 -0.35
C VAL A 57 -9.03 10.71 0.58
N MET A 58 -9.44 11.74 1.31
CA MET A 58 -10.68 11.71 2.09
C MET A 58 -11.92 11.53 1.20
N GLY A 59 -11.95 12.19 0.04
CA GLY A 59 -13.00 12.01 -0.97
C GLY A 59 -13.10 10.57 -1.45
N TRP A 60 -11.96 9.94 -1.74
CA TRP A 60 -11.91 8.52 -2.13
C TRP A 60 -12.33 7.59 -1.00
N SER A 61 -11.86 7.81 0.22
CA SER A 61 -12.24 7.01 1.40
C SER A 61 -13.75 7.02 1.66
N ARG A 62 -14.40 8.18 1.50
CA ARG A 62 -15.87 8.27 1.59
C ARG A 62 -16.56 7.47 0.49
N LYS A 63 -16.06 7.54 -0.75
CA LYS A 63 -16.59 6.76 -1.87
C LYS A 63 -16.44 5.26 -1.63
N THR A 64 -15.27 4.78 -1.19
CA THR A 64 -15.07 3.34 -0.94
C THR A 64 -16.02 2.82 0.14
N THR A 65 -16.27 3.62 1.17
CA THR A 65 -17.18 3.25 2.26
C THR A 65 -18.60 2.99 1.74
N SER A 66 -19.09 3.79 0.78
CA SER A 66 -20.40 3.55 0.15
C SER A 66 -20.49 2.27 -0.68
N THR A 67 -19.35 1.73 -1.12
CA THR A 67 -19.27 0.48 -1.88
C THR A 67 -18.91 -0.74 -1.01
N GLY A 68 -18.92 -0.58 0.32
CA GLY A 68 -18.54 -1.65 1.26
C GLY A 68 -17.03 -1.96 1.28
N LEU A 69 -16.20 -1.05 0.78
CA LEU A 69 -14.74 -1.17 0.77
C LEU A 69 -14.10 -0.14 1.70
N HIS A 70 -12.88 -0.42 2.15
CA HIS A 70 -12.11 0.48 3.00
C HIS A 70 -10.82 0.91 2.31
N LEU A 71 -10.56 2.21 2.33
CA LEU A 71 -9.27 2.78 1.95
C LEU A 71 -8.48 3.09 3.21
N VAL A 72 -7.34 2.43 3.39
CA VAL A 72 -6.47 2.58 4.57
C VAL A 72 -5.06 3.00 4.13
N PRO A 73 -4.44 3.98 4.81
CA PRO A 73 -3.04 4.30 4.55
C PRO A 73 -2.14 3.18 5.11
N ILE A 74 -1.16 2.78 4.32
CA ILE A 74 -0.14 1.82 4.75
C ILE A 74 1.21 2.54 4.92
N PRO A 75 2.07 2.09 5.86
CA PRO A 75 3.45 2.56 5.94
C PRO A 75 4.19 2.28 4.62
N THR A 76 5.07 3.20 4.22
CA THR A 76 5.91 3.04 3.02
C THR A 76 6.86 1.86 3.10
N ASP A 77 7.24 1.46 4.32
CA ASP A 77 7.98 0.24 4.60
C ASP A 77 7.15 -0.67 5.53
N PRO A 78 6.50 -1.73 5.02
CA PRO A 78 5.69 -2.62 5.85
C PRO A 78 6.56 -3.41 6.84
N PHE A 79 7.78 -3.79 6.43
CA PHE A 79 8.72 -4.55 7.23
C PHE A 79 10.00 -3.74 7.41
N ALA A 80 10.04 -2.94 8.48
CA ALA A 80 11.23 -2.20 8.88
C ALA A 80 12.33 -3.18 9.31
N LEU A 81 13.03 -3.75 8.32
CA LEU A 81 14.11 -4.69 8.54
C LEU A 81 15.27 -3.93 9.18
N PRO A 82 15.85 -4.45 10.27
CA PRO A 82 17.01 -3.82 10.88
C PRO A 82 18.15 -3.77 9.87
N PHE A 83 18.96 -2.71 9.93
CA PHE A 83 20.19 -2.51 9.14
C PHE A 83 20.03 -2.02 7.68
N SER A 84 18.83 -1.64 7.23
CA SER A 84 18.69 -0.84 6.00
C SER A 84 18.98 0.63 6.30
N SER A 85 19.70 1.34 5.42
CA SER A 85 19.95 2.79 5.58
C SER A 85 18.68 3.65 5.55
N LYS A 86 17.54 3.07 5.16
CA LYS A 86 16.22 3.70 5.12
C LYS A 86 15.24 3.13 6.15
N SER A 87 15.67 2.22 7.03
CA SER A 87 14.77 1.65 8.04
C SER A 87 14.39 2.70 9.10
N ASP A 88 13.11 2.77 9.44
CA ASP A 88 12.62 3.60 10.55
C ASP A 88 13.24 3.12 11.87
N PRO A 89 14.05 3.94 12.57
CA PRO A 89 14.74 3.52 13.79
C PRO A 89 13.80 3.25 14.97
N LEU A 90 12.54 3.67 14.88
CA LEU A 90 11.51 3.44 15.89
C LEU A 90 10.65 2.20 15.59
N ARG A 91 10.87 1.53 14.45
CA ARG A 91 10.16 0.32 14.06
C ARG A 91 11.14 -0.84 13.98
N GLY A 92 10.75 -1.96 14.58
CA GLY A 92 11.48 -3.21 14.50
C GLY A 92 10.52 -4.37 14.23
N PRO A 93 10.99 -5.45 13.60
CA PRO A 93 10.18 -6.64 13.39
C PRO A 93 9.84 -7.26 14.75
N ILE A 94 8.58 -7.66 14.91
CA ILE A 94 8.16 -8.48 16.06
C ILE A 94 8.30 -9.93 15.61
N TYR A 95 9.21 -10.66 16.24
CA TYR A 95 9.34 -12.09 15.99
C TYR A 95 8.28 -12.86 16.78
N ILE A 96 7.51 -13.69 16.09
CA ILE A 96 6.51 -14.58 16.68
C ILE A 96 6.97 -16.00 16.40
N THR A 97 7.19 -16.78 17.47
CA THR A 97 7.56 -18.19 17.34
C THR A 97 6.39 -19.02 16.83
N LEU A 98 6.63 -19.82 15.81
CA LEU A 98 5.70 -20.85 15.37
C LEU A 98 6.00 -22.15 16.12
N SER A 99 5.02 -22.67 16.87
CA SER A 99 5.14 -24.02 17.45
C SER A 99 4.94 -25.05 16.36
N ILE A 100 6.01 -25.78 16.05
CA ILE A 100 6.02 -26.84 15.03
C ILE A 100 5.64 -28.21 15.60
N ASP A 101 5.68 -28.37 16.92
CA ASP A 101 5.50 -29.65 17.61
C ASP A 101 4.10 -30.24 17.44
N SER A 102 3.10 -29.39 17.24
CA SER A 102 1.70 -29.77 17.03
C SER A 102 1.34 -29.98 15.55
N LEU A 103 2.27 -29.75 14.63
CA LEU A 103 2.01 -29.88 13.20
C LEU A 103 2.08 -31.33 12.72
N PRO A 104 1.27 -31.72 11.72
CA PRO A 104 1.44 -33.00 11.04
C PRO A 104 2.83 -33.11 10.41
N LYS A 105 3.43 -34.30 10.42
CA LYS A 105 4.77 -34.57 9.87
C LYS A 105 5.01 -34.01 8.46
N ILE A 106 3.97 -33.96 7.62
CA ILE A 106 4.07 -33.43 6.26
C ILE A 106 4.25 -31.90 6.25
N ALA A 107 3.58 -31.19 7.16
CA ALA A 107 3.72 -29.75 7.31
C ALA A 107 5.09 -29.38 7.90
N THR A 108 5.57 -30.17 8.87
CA THR A 108 6.92 -29.98 9.43
C THR A 108 8.00 -30.12 8.37
N LYS A 109 7.94 -31.16 7.52
CA LYS A 109 8.90 -31.35 6.41
C LYS A 109 8.89 -30.20 5.39
N LEU A 110 7.72 -29.66 5.07
CA LEU A 110 7.59 -28.51 4.16
C LEU A 110 8.24 -27.26 4.75
N LEU A 111 8.04 -26.99 6.05
CA LEU A 111 8.58 -25.81 6.72
C LEU A 111 10.10 -25.88 6.95
N GLU A 112 10.66 -27.09 7.08
CA GLU A 112 12.11 -27.31 7.20
C GLU A 112 12.87 -27.17 5.87
N GLY A 113 12.17 -27.00 4.74
CA GLY A 113 12.79 -26.93 3.41
C GLY A 113 13.33 -28.27 2.91
N ASN A 114 12.92 -29.39 3.54
CA ASN A 114 13.33 -30.75 3.20
C ASN A 114 12.36 -31.39 2.18
N VAL A 115 12.12 -30.72 1.05
CA VAL A 115 11.31 -31.25 -0.06
C VAL A 115 12.20 -31.94 -1.09
#